data_AF-A0A174AGR1-F1
#
_entry.id   AF-A0A174AGR1-F1
#
_cell.length_a   1.000
_cell.length_b   1.000
_cell.length_c   1.000
_cell.angle_alpha   90.00
_cell.angle_beta   90.00
_cell.angle_gamma   90.00
#
_symmetry.space_group_name_H-M   'P 1'
#
loop_
_entity.id
_entity.type
_entity.pdbx_description
1 polymer ?
#
loop_
_entity_poly.entity_id
_entity_poly.type
_entity_poly.pdbx_seq_one_letter_code
_entity_poly.pdbx_strand_id
1 'polypeptide(L)'
;MQVNQSSVEAVEQAKKKQEEAEKQARQEEYQIEREKNRADMEIQRARRKAKSEIADMKENQFFWDWGYLCVIFFSFLQNGAFQQDVLQLIMIPINWCKEYIAWFERLEYISDTAGEMLFKGFFSMLMITAGILGCVFLVWAGVEQYKKIWDDLYKMVLISSISFVAVLGNLIREYLPLNLILVILFINIGTILLRAYLKKKYPQMYD
;
A
#
# COMPACT_ATOMS: atom_id res chain seq x y z
N MET A 1 -57.45 65.32 34.00
CA MET A 1 -56.55 64.19 34.35
C MET A 1 -56.98 62.84 33.73
N GLN A 2 -57.66 62.80 32.58
CA GLN A 2 -58.20 61.54 32.01
C GLN A 2 -57.36 60.95 30.85
N VAL A 3 -56.45 61.74 30.27
CA VAL A 3 -55.68 61.37 29.07
C VAL A 3 -54.52 60.41 29.38
N ASN A 4 -54.08 60.35 30.64
CA ASN A 4 -52.89 59.57 31.03
C ASN A 4 -53.18 58.08 31.30
N GLN A 5 -54.43 57.71 31.61
CA GLN A 5 -54.79 56.31 31.90
C GLN A 5 -54.93 55.47 30.61
N SER A 6 -55.49 56.05 29.54
CA SER A 6 -55.66 55.35 28.25
C SER A 6 -54.32 55.06 27.55
N SER A 7 -53.31 55.91 27.74
CA SER A 7 -51.96 55.71 27.20
C SER A 7 -51.25 54.53 27.87
N VAL A 8 -51.38 54.41 29.19
CA VAL A 8 -50.74 53.35 29.99
C VAL A 8 -51.34 51.98 29.67
N GLU A 9 -52.67 51.87 29.53
CA GLU A 9 -53.33 50.60 29.16
C GLU A 9 -52.98 50.14 27.74
N ALA A 10 -52.82 51.08 26.79
CA ALA A 10 -52.42 50.76 25.42
C ALA A 10 -50.96 50.25 25.36
N VAL A 11 -50.07 50.84 26.14
CA VAL A 11 -48.66 50.38 26.26
C VAL A 11 -48.60 49.01 26.91
N GLU A 12 -49.43 48.75 27.93
CA GLU A 12 -49.48 47.46 28.63
C GLU A 12 -50.00 46.33 27.73
N GLN A 13 -51.03 46.59 26.92
CA GLN A 13 -51.51 45.64 25.90
C GLN A 13 -50.47 45.39 24.79
N ALA A 14 -49.75 46.41 24.34
CA ALA A 14 -48.69 46.27 23.35
C ALA A 14 -47.54 45.41 23.89
N LYS A 15 -47.15 45.62 25.16
CA LYS A 15 -46.11 44.85 25.84
C LYS A 15 -46.52 43.38 26.00
N LYS A 16 -47.78 43.10 26.34
CA LYS A 16 -48.33 41.74 26.43
C LYS A 16 -48.29 41.00 25.09
N LYS A 17 -48.69 41.66 24.00
CA LYS A 17 -48.61 41.07 22.65
C LYS A 17 -47.18 40.81 22.21
N GLN A 18 -46.25 41.69 22.57
CA GLN A 18 -44.83 41.51 22.27
C GLN A 18 -44.23 40.33 23.05
N GLU A 19 -44.61 40.17 24.31
CA GLU A 19 -44.16 39.06 25.16
C GLU A 19 -44.76 37.71 24.72
N GLU A 20 -46.00 37.68 24.24
CA GLU A 20 -46.61 36.49 23.63
C GLU A 20 -45.93 36.10 22.31
N ALA A 21 -45.64 37.08 21.45
CA ALA A 21 -44.90 36.85 20.20
C ALA A 21 -43.46 36.34 20.48
N GLU A 22 -42.79 36.88 21.50
CA GLU A 22 -41.45 36.44 21.90
C GLU A 22 -41.46 35.04 22.52
N LYS A 23 -42.54 34.65 23.22
CA LYS A 23 -42.73 33.27 23.71
C LYS A 23 -42.99 32.29 22.58
N GLN A 24 -43.76 32.67 21.57
CA GLN A 24 -43.99 31.86 20.37
C GLN A 24 -42.70 31.66 19.56
N ALA A 25 -41.96 32.75 19.30
CA ALA A 25 -40.67 32.68 18.59
C ALA A 25 -39.66 31.78 19.31
N ARG A 26 -39.56 31.87 20.65
CA ARG A 26 -38.70 30.96 21.44
C ARG A 26 -39.13 29.50 21.37
N GLN A 27 -40.43 29.21 21.30
CA GLN A 27 -40.91 27.84 21.14
C GLN A 27 -40.54 27.27 19.77
N GLU A 28 -40.65 28.07 18.72
CA GLU A 28 -40.26 27.67 17.36
C GLU A 28 -38.75 27.43 17.25
N GLU A 29 -37.92 28.32 17.80
CA GLU A 29 -36.46 28.12 17.87
C GLU A 29 -36.10 26.84 18.63
N TYR A 30 -36.76 26.57 19.75
CA TYR A 30 -36.51 25.37 20.55
C TYR A 30 -36.88 24.08 19.80
N GLN A 31 -37.94 24.10 18.98
CA GLN A 31 -38.30 22.96 18.15
C GLN A 31 -37.28 22.75 17.01
N ILE A 32 -36.88 23.83 16.33
CA ILE A 32 -35.88 23.78 15.25
C ILE A 32 -34.54 23.26 15.78
N GLU A 33 -34.10 23.73 16.95
CA GLU A 33 -32.85 23.29 17.56
C GLU A 33 -32.91 21.81 18.00
N ARG A 34 -34.07 21.35 18.47
CA ARG A 34 -34.30 19.95 18.83
C ARG A 34 -34.30 19.03 17.61
N GLU A 35 -34.89 19.45 16.50
CA GLU A 35 -34.87 18.72 15.23
C GLU A 35 -33.46 18.66 14.65
N LYS A 36 -32.73 19.79 14.66
CA LYS A 36 -31.33 19.86 14.23
C LYS A 36 -30.43 18.93 15.06
N ASN A 37 -30.55 18.97 16.39
CA ASN A 37 -29.79 18.08 17.27
C ASN A 37 -30.12 16.60 17.04
N ARG A 38 -31.37 16.28 16.68
CA ARG A 38 -31.77 14.89 16.37
C ARG A 38 -31.17 14.44 15.05
N ALA A 39 -31.20 15.30 14.02
CA ALA A 39 -30.57 15.04 12.73
C ALA A 39 -29.04 14.89 12.86
N ASP A 40 -28.37 15.76 13.60
CA ASP A 40 -26.92 15.68 13.83
C ASP A 40 -26.51 14.42 14.61
N MET A 41 -27.33 13.98 15.57
CA MET A 41 -27.12 12.70 16.26
C MET A 41 -27.27 11.49 15.33
N GLU A 42 -28.26 11.49 14.43
CA GLU A 42 -28.45 10.41 13.46
C GLU A 42 -27.30 10.35 12.45
N ILE A 43 -26.84 11.50 11.94
CA ILE A 43 -25.67 11.60 11.07
C ILE A 43 -24.41 11.12 11.78
N GLN A 44 -24.19 11.51 13.03
CA GLN A 44 -23.06 11.00 13.81
C GLN A 44 -23.13 9.49 14.04
N ARG A 45 -24.33 8.95 14.30
CA ARG A 45 -24.52 7.52 14.53
C ARG A 45 -24.24 6.73 13.24
N ALA A 46 -24.73 7.22 12.10
CA ALA A 46 -24.43 6.65 10.78
C ALA A 46 -22.93 6.69 10.48
N ARG A 47 -22.27 7.83 10.75
CA ARG A 47 -20.82 7.98 10.54
C ARG A 47 -20.00 7.06 11.45
N ARG A 48 -20.40 6.89 12.72
CA ARG A 48 -19.75 5.95 13.64
C ARG A 48 -19.91 4.51 13.17
N LYS A 49 -21.10 4.14 12.69
CA LYS A 49 -21.38 2.79 12.18
C LYS A 49 -20.58 2.48 10.90
N ALA A 50 -20.52 3.42 9.96
CA ALA A 50 -19.68 3.30 8.78
C ALA A 50 -18.19 3.18 9.14
N LYS A 51 -17.72 3.97 10.12
CA LYS A 51 -16.33 3.92 10.56
C LYS A 51 -15.97 2.59 11.25
N SER A 52 -16.89 2.02 12.03
CA SER A 52 -16.68 0.70 12.64
C SER A 52 -16.72 -0.43 11.61
N GLU A 53 -17.63 -0.37 10.64
CA GLU A 53 -17.69 -1.37 9.55
C GLU A 53 -16.43 -1.33 8.68
N ILE A 54 -15.90 -0.14 8.37
CA ILE A 54 -14.63 0.00 7.64
C ILE A 54 -13.45 -0.56 8.46
N ALA A 55 -13.43 -0.33 9.77
CA ALA A 55 -12.37 -0.86 10.64
C ALA A 55 -12.42 -2.38 10.72
N ASP A 56 -13.60 -2.96 10.86
CA ASP A 56 -13.85 -4.40 10.92
C ASP A 56 -13.46 -5.08 9.60
N MET A 57 -13.83 -4.49 8.46
CA MET A 57 -13.39 -4.98 7.14
C MET A 57 -11.86 -4.92 6.99
N LYS A 58 -11.21 -3.87 7.50
CA LYS A 58 -9.75 -3.72 7.42
C LYS A 58 -9.04 -4.76 8.29
N GLU A 59 -9.54 -5.03 9.48
CA GLU A 59 -8.98 -6.04 10.38
C GLU A 59 -9.14 -7.45 9.81
N ASN A 60 -10.30 -7.75 9.21
CA ASN A 60 -10.51 -9.01 8.51
C ASN A 60 -9.55 -9.15 7.31
N GLN A 61 -9.33 -8.10 6.52
CA GLN A 61 -8.32 -8.09 5.45
C GLN A 61 -6.91 -8.38 6.00
N PHE A 62 -6.50 -7.74 7.10
CA PHE A 62 -5.22 -8.05 7.74
C PHE A 62 -5.13 -9.52 8.17
N PHE A 63 -6.20 -10.08 8.74
CA PHE A 63 -6.21 -11.47 9.17
C PHE A 63 -6.03 -12.45 8.01
N TRP A 64 -6.70 -12.19 6.88
CA TRP A 64 -6.53 -12.97 5.65
C TRP A 64 -5.14 -12.79 5.04
N ASP A 65 -4.63 -11.56 4.93
CA ASP A 65 -3.29 -11.27 4.43
C ASP A 65 -2.21 -11.97 5.26
N TRP A 66 -2.33 -11.92 6.59
CA TRP A 66 -1.44 -12.65 7.50
C TRP A 66 -1.61 -14.17 7.40
N GLY A 67 -2.84 -14.67 7.22
CA GLY A 67 -3.11 -16.09 6.97
C GLY A 67 -2.42 -16.59 5.70
N TYR A 68 -2.53 -15.84 4.59
CA TYR A 68 -1.83 -16.15 3.34
C TYR A 68 -0.31 -16.11 3.51
N LEU A 69 0.21 -15.09 4.20
CA LEU A 69 1.63 -14.98 4.50
C LEU A 69 2.13 -16.20 5.29
N CYS A 70 1.37 -16.62 6.30
CA CYS A 70 1.69 -17.81 7.12
C CYS A 70 1.67 -19.09 6.28
N VAL A 71 0.68 -19.30 5.40
CA VAL A 71 0.63 -20.49 4.52
C VAL A 71 1.82 -20.54 3.57
N ILE A 72 2.21 -19.41 2.97
CA ILE A 72 3.41 -19.30 2.14
C ILE A 72 4.67 -19.59 2.97
N PHE A 73 4.75 -19.07 4.19
CA PHE A 73 5.89 -19.27 5.07
C PHE A 73 6.05 -20.73 5.52
N PHE A 74 4.97 -21.40 5.93
CA PHE A 74 4.99 -22.82 6.29
C PHE A 74 5.31 -23.71 5.09
N SER A 75 4.80 -23.36 3.91
CA SER A 75 5.12 -24.00 2.63
C SER A 75 6.62 -23.90 2.28
N PHE A 76 7.24 -22.76 2.61
CA PHE A 76 8.67 -22.53 2.47
C PHE A 76 9.48 -23.39 3.44
N LEU A 77 9.00 -23.55 4.69
CA LEU A 77 9.65 -24.39 5.70
C LEU A 77 9.58 -25.88 5.38
N GLN A 78 8.50 -26.34 4.74
CA GLN A 78 8.30 -27.77 4.44
C GLN A 78 9.06 -28.25 3.20
N ASN A 79 9.40 -27.38 2.25
CA ASN A 79 10.08 -27.80 1.01
C ASN A 79 11.56 -27.43 0.99
N GLY A 80 12.42 -28.36 1.44
CA GLY A 80 13.88 -28.20 1.38
C GLY A 80 14.43 -27.98 -0.03
N ALA A 81 13.78 -28.55 -1.06
CA ALA A 81 14.12 -28.33 -2.47
C ALA A 81 13.95 -26.86 -2.89
N PHE A 82 12.88 -26.21 -2.43
CA PHE A 82 12.63 -24.79 -2.74
C PHE A 82 13.59 -23.88 -1.97
N GLN A 83 13.87 -24.20 -0.70
CA GLN A 83 14.85 -23.47 0.11
C GLN A 83 16.24 -23.48 -0.53
N GLN A 84 16.70 -24.63 -1.02
CA GLN A 84 18.01 -24.75 -1.65
C GLN A 84 18.11 -23.90 -2.92
N ASP A 85 17.06 -23.89 -3.75
CA ASP A 85 17.02 -23.06 -4.96
C ASP A 85 17.03 -21.55 -4.60
N VAL A 86 16.36 -21.15 -3.51
CA VAL A 86 16.34 -19.74 -3.04
C VAL A 86 17.68 -19.33 -2.47
N LEU A 87 18.31 -20.20 -1.67
CA LEU A 87 19.65 -19.95 -1.13
C LEU A 87 20.68 -19.83 -2.23
N GLN A 88 20.61 -20.66 -3.28
CA GLN A 88 21.48 -20.53 -4.44
C GLN A 88 21.28 -19.20 -5.17
N LEU A 89 20.02 -18.76 -5.34
CA LEU A 89 19.72 -17.47 -5.96
C LEU A 89 20.35 -16.30 -5.19
N ILE A 90 20.33 -16.35 -3.86
CA ILE A 90 20.92 -15.32 -2.97
C ILE A 90 22.45 -15.42 -2.92
N MET A 91 23.02 -16.63 -3.01
CA MET A 91 24.48 -16.82 -2.98
C MET A 91 25.19 -16.29 -4.23
N ILE A 92 24.56 -16.34 -5.40
CA ILE A 92 25.14 -15.85 -6.66
C ILE A 92 25.63 -14.39 -6.55
N PRO A 93 24.80 -13.40 -6.15
CA PRO A 93 25.26 -12.02 -6.02
C PRO A 93 26.29 -11.83 -4.90
N ILE A 94 26.23 -12.62 -3.82
CA ILE A 94 27.20 -12.55 -2.72
C ILE A 94 28.60 -12.98 -3.20
N ASN A 95 28.68 -14.05 -3.99
CA ASN A 95 29.96 -14.49 -4.56
C ASN A 95 30.54 -13.47 -5.53
N TRP A 96 29.68 -12.83 -6.34
CA TRP A 96 30.11 -11.77 -7.25
C TRP A 96 30.64 -10.54 -6.50
N CYS A 97 30.00 -10.15 -5.39
CA CYS A 97 30.52 -9.10 -4.51
C CYS A 97 31.87 -9.45 -3.89
N LYS A 98 32.08 -10.72 -3.48
CA LYS A 98 33.38 -11.16 -2.96
C LYS A 98 34.48 -11.09 -4.02
N GLU A 99 34.20 -11.51 -5.24
CA GLU A 99 35.14 -11.40 -6.37
C GLU A 99 35.44 -9.94 -6.71
N TYR A 100 34.43 -9.07 -6.67
CA TYR A 100 34.60 -7.63 -6.88
C TYR A 100 35.50 -6.99 -5.82
N ILE A 101 35.30 -7.31 -4.53
CA ILE A 101 36.15 -6.80 -3.44
C ILE A 101 37.59 -7.30 -3.60
N ALA A 102 37.79 -8.58 -3.92
CA ALA A 102 39.13 -9.13 -4.14
C ALA A 102 39.85 -8.52 -5.37
N TRP A 103 39.09 -8.21 -6.43
CA TRP A 103 39.60 -7.47 -7.59
C TRP A 103 39.97 -6.03 -7.22
N PHE A 104 39.17 -5.39 -6.36
CA PHE A 104 39.41 -4.03 -5.89
C PHE A 104 40.68 -3.93 -5.02
N GLU A 105 40.87 -4.84 -4.06
CA GLU A 105 42.08 -4.92 -3.21
C GLU A 105 43.36 -5.09 -4.05
N ARG A 106 43.31 -5.89 -5.12
CA ARG A 106 44.44 -6.08 -6.04
C ARG A 106 44.78 -4.81 -6.82
N LEU A 107 43.77 -4.02 -7.18
CA LEU A 107 43.93 -2.75 -7.87
C LEU A 107 44.52 -1.65 -6.98
N GLU A 108 44.26 -1.72 -5.68
CA GLU A 108 44.81 -0.81 -4.67
C GLU A 108 46.31 -1.09 -4.44
N TYR A 109 46.71 -2.37 -4.40
CA TYR A 109 48.10 -2.79 -4.22
C TYR A 109 49.08 -2.36 -5.34
N ILE A 110 48.61 -2.25 -6.59
CA ILE A 110 49.45 -1.88 -7.75
C ILE A 110 49.73 -0.36 -7.82
N SER A 111 49.06 0.45 -6.99
CA SER A 111 48.98 1.91 -7.11
C SER A 111 49.99 2.66 -6.25
N ASP A 112 51.29 2.63 -6.57
CA ASP A 112 52.36 3.13 -5.68
C ASP A 112 52.64 4.66 -5.75
N THR A 113 51.76 5.45 -6.37
CA THR A 113 51.94 6.91 -6.50
C THR A 113 50.79 7.70 -5.87
N ALA A 114 51.11 8.70 -5.03
CA ALA A 114 50.15 9.53 -4.29
C ALA A 114 49.09 10.23 -5.18
N GLY A 115 49.43 10.57 -6.43
CA GLY A 115 48.50 11.13 -7.41
C GLY A 115 47.47 10.11 -7.93
N GLU A 116 47.85 8.84 -8.09
CA GLU A 116 46.93 7.77 -8.48
C GLU A 116 46.01 7.36 -7.32
N MET A 117 46.49 7.38 -6.08
CA MET A 117 45.66 7.16 -4.88
C MET A 117 44.56 8.23 -4.73
N LEU A 118 44.89 9.51 -4.92
CA LEU A 118 43.91 10.60 -4.83
C LEU A 118 42.91 10.57 -5.99
N PHE A 119 43.37 10.29 -7.20
CA PHE A 119 42.49 10.15 -8.36
C PHE A 119 41.56 8.93 -8.22
N LYS A 120 42.08 7.78 -7.76
CA LYS A 120 41.28 6.58 -7.44
C LYS A 120 40.31 6.82 -6.29
N GLY A 121 40.71 7.53 -5.24
CA GLY A 121 39.83 7.88 -4.12
C GLY A 121 38.65 8.74 -4.58
N PHE A 122 38.90 9.77 -5.38
CA PHE A 122 37.86 10.63 -5.93
C PHE A 122 36.96 9.90 -6.93
N PHE A 123 37.53 9.13 -7.87
CA PHE A 123 36.76 8.32 -8.82
C PHE A 123 35.97 7.21 -8.14
N SER A 124 36.53 6.54 -7.14
CA SER A 124 35.85 5.52 -6.35
C SER A 124 34.67 6.13 -5.58
N MET A 125 34.87 7.26 -4.92
CA MET A 125 33.80 7.98 -4.22
C MET A 125 32.68 8.40 -5.19
N LEU A 126 33.04 8.88 -6.39
CA LEU A 126 32.09 9.22 -7.45
C LEU A 126 31.34 8.00 -7.98
N MET A 127 32.04 6.89 -8.22
CA MET A 127 31.46 5.64 -8.72
C MET A 127 30.56 4.96 -7.69
N ILE A 128 30.92 5.01 -6.40
CA ILE A 128 30.08 4.53 -5.30
C ILE A 128 28.84 5.43 -5.16
N THR A 129 29.01 6.75 -5.22
CA THR A 129 27.88 7.69 -5.12
C THR A 129 26.94 7.56 -6.31
N ALA A 130 27.47 7.46 -7.53
CA ALA A 130 26.71 7.21 -8.75
C ALA A 130 26.07 5.81 -8.75
N GLY A 131 26.75 4.82 -8.19
CA GLY A 131 26.22 3.47 -8.00
C GLY A 131 25.05 3.44 -7.01
N ILE A 132 25.15 4.13 -5.88
CA ILE A 132 24.07 4.25 -4.89
C ILE A 132 22.90 5.02 -5.49
N LEU A 133 23.14 6.17 -6.12
CA LEU A 133 22.09 6.95 -6.79
C LEU A 133 21.45 6.16 -7.94
N GLY A 134 22.24 5.43 -8.72
CA GLY A 134 21.76 4.56 -9.79
C GLY A 134 20.92 3.40 -9.26
N CYS A 135 21.35 2.74 -8.19
CA CYS A 135 20.59 1.70 -7.51
C CYS A 135 19.27 2.24 -6.94
N VAL A 136 19.30 3.40 -6.27
CA VAL A 136 18.09 4.05 -5.75
C VAL A 136 17.14 4.44 -6.89
N PHE A 137 17.68 4.97 -7.99
CA PHE A 137 16.88 5.33 -9.16
C PHE A 137 16.29 4.09 -9.86
N LEU A 138 17.06 3.01 -10.01
CA LEU A 138 16.59 1.74 -10.56
C LEU A 138 15.52 1.10 -9.66
N VAL A 139 15.69 1.16 -8.34
CA VAL A 139 14.67 0.70 -7.40
C VAL A 139 13.43 1.58 -7.48
N TRP A 140 13.56 2.90 -7.54
CA TRP A 140 12.43 3.81 -7.67
C TRP A 140 11.67 3.62 -8.99
N ALA A 141 12.38 3.67 -10.13
CA ALA A 141 11.79 3.46 -11.46
C ALA A 141 11.22 2.04 -11.61
N GLY A 142 11.91 1.05 -11.04
CA GLY A 142 11.46 -0.34 -10.96
C GLY A 142 10.18 -0.45 -10.15
N VAL A 143 10.11 0.15 -8.96
CA VAL A 143 8.93 0.19 -8.08
C VAL A 143 7.77 0.93 -8.73
N GLU A 144 8.02 2.01 -9.45
CA GLU A 144 6.98 2.83 -10.09
C GLU A 144 6.37 2.13 -11.31
N GLN A 145 7.18 1.44 -12.11
CA GLN A 145 6.69 0.54 -13.16
C GLN A 145 6.03 -0.71 -12.56
N TYR A 146 6.60 -1.28 -11.50
CA TYR A 146 6.01 -2.40 -10.78
C TYR A 146 4.64 -2.04 -10.22
N LYS A 147 4.47 -0.87 -9.61
CA LYS A 147 3.19 -0.39 -9.07
C LYS A 147 2.08 -0.32 -10.11
N LYS A 148 2.41 0.02 -11.36
CA LYS A 148 1.46 0.05 -12.49
C LYS A 148 1.09 -1.34 -13.02
N ILE A 149 1.95 -2.34 -12.82
CA ILE A 149 1.74 -3.73 -13.28
C ILE A 149 1.18 -4.61 -12.15
N TRP A 150 1.48 -4.27 -10.89
CA TRP A 150 1.03 -4.89 -9.64
C TRP A 150 -0.45 -4.60 -9.34
N ASP A 151 -1.32 -4.95 -10.28
CA ASP A 151 -2.76 -5.10 -10.01
C ASP A 151 -2.99 -6.22 -8.99
N ASP A 152 -4.12 -6.15 -8.28
CA ASP A 152 -4.54 -7.21 -7.35
C ASP A 152 -4.61 -8.59 -8.03
N LEU A 153 -4.88 -8.64 -9.34
CA LEU A 153 -4.81 -9.86 -10.14
C LEU A 153 -3.38 -10.45 -10.19
N TYR A 154 -2.34 -9.62 -10.31
CA TYR A 154 -0.96 -10.09 -10.30
C TYR A 154 -0.56 -10.60 -8.91
N LYS A 155 -1.02 -9.95 -7.84
CA LYS A 155 -0.85 -10.42 -6.46
C LYS A 155 -1.45 -11.81 -6.27
N MET A 156 -2.69 -11.99 -6.73
CA MET A 156 -3.38 -13.29 -6.66
C MET A 156 -2.66 -14.37 -7.47
N VAL A 157 -2.24 -14.07 -8.70
CA VAL A 157 -1.51 -15.02 -9.55
C VAL A 157 -0.17 -15.38 -8.92
N LEU A 158 0.59 -14.41 -8.43
CA LEU A 158 1.88 -14.64 -7.79
C LEU A 158 1.75 -15.52 -6.54
N ILE A 159 0.81 -15.18 -5.65
CA ILE A 159 0.51 -15.98 -4.44
C ILE A 159 0.06 -17.40 -4.82
N SER A 160 -0.82 -17.54 -5.82
CA SER A 160 -1.29 -18.85 -6.28
C SER A 160 -0.17 -19.69 -6.89
N SER A 161 0.73 -19.08 -7.67
CA SER A 161 1.85 -19.77 -8.30
C SER A 161 2.89 -20.24 -7.28
N ILE A 162 3.19 -19.42 -6.27
CA ILE A 162 4.07 -19.80 -5.16
C ILE A 162 3.43 -20.92 -4.35
N SER A 163 2.13 -20.84 -4.05
CA SER A 163 1.41 -21.88 -3.31
C SER A 163 1.35 -23.20 -4.10
N PHE A 164 1.12 -23.15 -5.41
CA PHE A 164 1.11 -24.31 -6.29
C PHE A 164 2.48 -25.00 -6.34
N VAL A 165 3.55 -24.22 -6.51
CA VAL A 165 4.93 -24.73 -6.55
C VAL A 165 5.39 -25.21 -5.17
N ALA A 166 4.88 -24.63 -4.09
CA ALA A 166 5.10 -25.18 -2.76
C ALA A 166 4.43 -26.55 -2.58
N VAL A 167 3.17 -26.70 -2.98
CA VAL A 167 2.45 -27.96 -2.75
C VAL A 167 2.92 -29.07 -3.71
N LEU A 168 3.17 -28.75 -4.98
CA LEU A 168 3.55 -29.72 -6.02
C LEU A 168 5.04 -29.69 -6.38
N GLY A 169 5.86 -28.86 -5.74
CA GLY A 169 7.25 -28.62 -6.15
C GLY A 169 8.12 -29.87 -6.16
N ASN A 170 7.94 -30.77 -5.19
CA ASN A 170 8.68 -32.04 -5.17
C ASN A 170 8.31 -32.94 -6.36
N LEU A 171 7.04 -32.95 -6.74
CA LEU A 171 6.54 -33.72 -7.88
C LEU A 171 7.00 -33.09 -9.21
N ILE A 172 6.96 -31.77 -9.32
CA ILE A 172 7.52 -31.05 -10.49
C ILE A 172 9.01 -31.33 -10.64
N ARG A 173 9.77 -31.36 -9.54
CA ARG A 173 11.22 -31.62 -9.56
C ARG A 173 11.56 -33.06 -9.96
N GLU A 174 10.69 -34.01 -9.64
CA GLU A 174 10.81 -35.41 -10.05
C GLU A 174 10.60 -35.58 -11.56
N TYR A 175 9.66 -34.83 -12.15
CA TYR A 175 9.42 -34.85 -13.60
C TYR A 175 10.35 -33.91 -14.40
N LEU A 176 10.80 -32.80 -13.80
CA LEU A 176 11.60 -31.75 -14.42
C LEU A 176 12.65 -31.26 -13.41
N PRO A 177 13.96 -31.55 -13.62
CA PRO A 177 15.04 -31.12 -12.73
C PRO A 177 15.42 -29.65 -12.95
N LEU A 178 14.41 -28.76 -13.02
CA LEU A 178 14.58 -27.32 -13.16
C LEU A 178 14.38 -26.64 -11.81
N ASN A 179 15.05 -25.50 -11.62
CA ASN A 179 14.87 -24.68 -10.42
C ASN A 179 13.41 -24.23 -10.31
N LEU A 180 12.81 -24.49 -9.15
CA LEU A 180 11.39 -24.22 -8.91
C LEU A 180 11.07 -22.71 -8.97
N ILE A 181 12.04 -21.86 -8.63
CA ILE A 181 11.95 -20.41 -8.77
C ILE A 181 11.81 -19.98 -10.24
N LEU A 182 12.53 -20.64 -11.15
CA LEU A 182 12.43 -20.33 -12.57
C LEU A 182 11.03 -20.68 -13.08
N VAL A 183 10.45 -21.79 -12.63
CA VAL A 183 9.08 -22.18 -12.98
C VAL A 183 8.07 -21.12 -12.54
N ILE A 184 8.20 -20.61 -11.30
CA ILE A 184 7.36 -19.50 -10.80
C ILE A 184 7.53 -18.27 -11.71
N LEU A 185 8.78 -17.89 -12.03
CA LEU A 185 9.08 -16.76 -12.91
C LEU A 185 8.44 -16.92 -14.30
N PHE A 186 8.56 -18.10 -14.91
CA PHE A 186 7.97 -18.38 -16.23
C PHE A 186 6.44 -18.28 -16.21
N ILE A 187 5.77 -18.80 -15.18
CA ILE A 187 4.31 -18.71 -15.04
C ILE A 187 3.88 -17.24 -14.91
N ASN A 188 4.58 -16.46 -14.08
CA ASN A 188 4.26 -15.05 -13.85
C ASN A 188 4.53 -14.20 -15.11
N ILE A 189 5.68 -14.38 -15.75
CA ILE A 189 6.02 -13.70 -17.02
C ILE A 189 5.02 -14.07 -18.12
N GLY A 190 4.68 -15.35 -18.24
CA GLY A 190 3.69 -15.84 -19.20
C GLY A 190 2.32 -15.18 -19.01
N THR A 191 1.89 -14.99 -17.76
CA THR A 191 0.63 -14.32 -17.44
C THR A 191 0.65 -12.84 -17.82
N ILE A 192 1.76 -12.14 -17.56
CA ILE A 192 1.94 -10.74 -17.98
C ILE A 192 1.92 -10.62 -19.51
N LEU A 193 2.64 -11.48 -20.21
CA LEU A 193 2.69 -11.47 -21.67
C LEU A 193 1.33 -11.81 -22.28
N LEU A 194 0.61 -12.77 -21.70
CA LEU A 194 -0.75 -13.12 -22.11
C LEU A 194 -1.70 -11.93 -21.92
N ARG A 195 -1.62 -11.23 -20.78
CA ARG A 195 -2.42 -10.03 -20.52
C ARG A 195 -2.07 -8.90 -21.49
N ALA A 196 -0.79 -8.64 -21.74
CA ALA A 196 -0.36 -7.64 -22.72
C ALA A 196 -0.84 -7.97 -24.13
N TYR A 197 -0.80 -9.26 -24.51
CA TYR A 197 -1.32 -9.75 -25.78
C TYR A 197 -2.84 -9.60 -25.88
N LEU A 198 -3.59 -9.98 -24.84
CA LEU A 198 -5.05 -9.85 -24.79
C LEU A 198 -5.48 -8.38 -24.82
N LYS A 199 -4.78 -7.49 -24.08
CA LYS A 199 -5.02 -6.05 -24.12
C LYS A 199 -4.78 -5.45 -25.51
N LYS A 200 -3.73 -5.91 -26.19
CA LYS A 200 -3.44 -5.50 -27.57
C LYS A 200 -4.49 -5.99 -28.57
N LYS A 201 -5.05 -7.19 -28.35
CA LYS A 201 -6.01 -7.83 -29.26
C LYS A 201 -7.46 -7.41 -29.01
N TYR A 202 -7.82 -7.13 -27.77
CA TYR A 202 -9.17 -6.77 -27.33
C TYR A 202 -9.12 -5.56 -26.39
N PRO A 203 -8.85 -4.34 -26.92
CA PRO A 203 -8.75 -3.15 -26.10
C PRO A 203 -10.05 -2.81 -25.35
N GLN A 204 -11.20 -3.21 -25.90
CA GLN A 204 -12.53 -2.85 -25.42
C GLN A 204 -12.99 -3.60 -24.15
N MET A 205 -12.23 -4.59 -23.68
CA MET A 205 -12.54 -5.38 -22.48
C MET A 205 -11.82 -4.90 -21.21
N TYR A 206 -10.86 -3.98 -21.35
CA TYR A 206 -9.92 -3.61 -20.29
C TYR A 206 -9.84 -2.10 -20.03
N ASP A 207 -10.81 -1.34 -20.56
CA ASP A 207 -11.09 0.06 -20.21
C ASP A 207 -12.26 0.14 -19.22
#